data_AF-A0A3A8E5P9-F1
#
_entry.id   AF-A0A3A8E5P9-F1
#
_cell.length_a   1.000
_cell.length_b   1.000
_cell.length_c   1.000
_cell.angle_alpha   90.00
_cell.angle_beta   90.00
_cell.angle_gamma   90.00
#
_symmetry.space_group_name_H-M   'P 1'
#
loop_
_entity.id
_entity.type
_entity.pdbx_description
1 polymer ?
#
loop_
_entity_poly.entity_id
_entity_poly.type
_entity_poly.pdbx_seq_one_letter_code
_entity_poly.pdbx_strand_id
1 'polypeptide(L)'
;ILNSVSAWSPIDSLGMLIASIIIMIAFALICAFLVLALVEMYIVVSASVLMMGFAGSQWTKDYALKTIQYAVSVGAKIFILQLIAGLGLTFIQEWATGFNVEDNVSLVGMIGCSVVLLALTKIVPDMLQGVINGSSIGSGAALTSALRAVAAATAGAAAGAAGASMATKGAGA
;
A
#
# COMPACT_ATOMS: atom_id res chain seq x y z
N ILE A 1 29.14 4.14 -6.11
CA ILE A 1 28.63 3.35 -4.96
C ILE A 1 29.71 2.93 -3.96
N LEU A 2 30.85 2.35 -4.37
CA LEU A 2 31.89 1.90 -3.41
C LEU A 2 32.91 2.98 -3.00
N ASN A 3 32.88 4.18 -3.59
CA ASN A 3 33.86 5.25 -3.31
C ASN A 3 33.28 6.44 -2.50
N SER A 4 31.96 6.48 -2.27
CA SER A 4 31.31 7.50 -1.43
C SER A 4 31.06 7.03 0.00
N VAL A 5 31.49 5.80 0.34
CA VAL A 5 31.53 5.28 1.71
C VAL A 5 32.84 5.75 2.35
N SER A 6 33.06 7.07 2.41
CA SER A 6 34.20 7.66 3.09
C SER A 6 33.84 7.91 4.56
N ALA A 7 33.94 6.84 5.34
CA ALA A 7 34.61 6.77 6.65
C ALA A 7 34.37 7.82 7.77
N TRP A 8 33.44 8.77 7.69
CA TRP A 8 33.29 9.79 8.75
C TRP A 8 31.88 10.09 9.28
N SER A 9 30.87 9.32 8.89
CA SER A 9 29.61 9.20 9.65
C SER A 9 29.04 7.77 9.57
N PRO A 10 29.33 6.86 10.52
CA PRO A 10 28.75 5.51 10.56
C PRO A 10 27.21 5.51 10.68
N ILE A 11 26.63 6.64 11.09
CA ILE A 11 25.18 6.83 11.23
C ILE A 11 24.46 6.86 9.87
N ASP A 12 25.06 7.44 8.83
CA ASP A 12 24.41 7.61 7.51
C ASP A 12 24.38 6.30 6.72
N SER A 13 25.43 5.48 6.81
CA SER A 13 25.42 4.15 6.18
C SER A 13 24.42 3.21 6.83
N LEU A 14 24.25 3.27 8.16
CA LEU A 14 23.20 2.52 8.85
C LEU A 14 21.80 3.05 8.50
N GLY A 15 21.64 4.37 8.36
CA GLY A 15 20.40 5.01 7.95
C GLY A 15 19.94 4.59 6.55
N MET A 16 20.87 4.58 5.58
CA MET A 16 20.59 4.10 4.22
C MET A 16 20.24 2.62 4.17
N LEU A 17 20.88 1.79 4.99
CA LEU A 17 20.59 0.35 5.08
C LEU A 17 19.20 0.08 5.67
N ILE A 18 18.83 0.77 6.76
CA ILE A 18 17.47 0.68 7.34
C ILE A 18 16.42 1.18 6.34
N ALA A 19 16.67 2.31 5.66
CA ALA A 19 15.74 2.89 4.69
C ALA A 19 15.49 1.96 3.50
N SER A 20 16.56 1.34 2.98
CA SER A 20 16.46 0.37 1.89
C SER A 20 15.63 -0.87 2.27
N ILE A 21 15.80 -1.39 3.50
CA ILE A 21 15.00 -2.51 4.02
C ILE A 21 13.51 -2.14 4.08
N ILE A 22 13.18 -0.94 4.56
CA ILE A 22 11.79 -0.47 4.65
C ILE A 22 11.15 -0.37 3.25
N ILE A 23 11.87 0.20 2.28
CA ILE A 23 11.38 0.34 0.90
C ILE A 23 11.21 -1.04 0.24
N MET A 24 12.13 -1.98 0.47
CA MET A 24 12.00 -3.37 0.00
C MET A 24 10.76 -4.07 0.55
N ILE A 25 10.48 -3.89 1.85
CA ILE A 25 9.27 -4.42 2.48
C ILE A 25 8.00 -3.76 1.91
N ALA A 26 8.02 -2.46 1.66
CA ALA A 26 6.90 -1.76 1.04
C ALA A 26 6.60 -2.30 -0.37
N PHE A 27 7.65 -2.53 -1.18
CA PHE A 27 7.51 -3.13 -2.51
C PHE A 27 7.03 -4.59 -2.46
N ALA A 28 7.55 -5.39 -1.53
CA ALA A 28 7.09 -6.76 -1.33
C ALA A 28 5.59 -6.81 -0.96
N LEU A 29 5.13 -5.88 -0.11
CA LEU A 29 3.72 -5.75 0.25
C LEU A 29 2.86 -5.40 -0.97
N ILE A 30 3.27 -4.42 -1.78
CA ILE A 30 2.57 -4.07 -3.04
C ILE A 30 2.42 -5.30 -3.94
N CYS A 31 3.50 -6.06 -4.11
CA CYS A 31 3.50 -7.27 -4.92
C CYS A 31 2.56 -8.35 -4.34
N ALA A 32 2.53 -8.51 -3.01
CA ALA A 32 1.61 -9.43 -2.35
C ALA A 32 0.13 -9.08 -2.62
N PHE A 33 -0.24 -7.79 -2.65
CA PHE A 33 -1.60 -7.37 -3.00
C PHE A 33 -1.95 -7.63 -4.46
N LEU A 34 -0.99 -7.51 -5.38
CA LEU A 34 -1.16 -7.90 -6.78
C LEU A 34 -1.42 -9.40 -6.93
N VAL A 35 -0.63 -10.24 -6.26
CA VAL A 35 -0.79 -11.71 -6.30
C VAL A 35 -2.14 -12.12 -5.70
N LEU A 36 -2.52 -11.52 -4.57
CA LEU A 36 -3.83 -11.80 -3.95
C LEU A 36 -4.98 -11.42 -4.89
N ALA A 37 -4.90 -10.28 -5.57
CA ALA A 37 -5.91 -9.86 -6.53
C ALA A 37 -6.00 -10.79 -7.76
N LEU A 38 -4.86 -11.35 -8.22
CA LEU A 38 -4.84 -12.36 -9.29
C LEU A 38 -5.53 -13.66 -8.87
N VAL A 39 -5.28 -14.12 -7.64
CA VAL A 39 -5.94 -15.32 -7.10
C VAL A 39 -7.44 -15.08 -6.93
N GLU A 40 -7.85 -13.93 -6.42
CA GLU A 40 -9.25 -13.53 -6.28
C GLU A 40 -9.97 -13.57 -7.63
N MET A 41 -9.38 -12.99 -8.67
CA MET A 41 -9.92 -12.99 -10.04
C MET A 41 -10.21 -14.38 -10.56
N TYR A 42 -9.27 -15.31 -10.36
CA TYR A 42 -9.36 -16.66 -10.88
C TYR A 42 -10.55 -17.42 -10.29
N ILE A 43 -10.78 -17.24 -8.99
CA ILE A 43 -11.93 -17.82 -8.28
C ILE A 43 -13.23 -17.18 -8.76
N VAL A 44 -13.27 -15.85 -8.88
CA VAL A 44 -14.48 -15.12 -9.28
C VAL A 44 -14.90 -15.47 -10.70
N VAL A 45 -13.98 -15.50 -11.66
CA VAL A 45 -14.30 -15.89 -13.04
C VAL A 45 -14.82 -17.32 -13.11
N SER A 46 -14.22 -18.25 -12.36
CA SER A 46 -14.68 -19.65 -12.31
C SER A 46 -16.10 -19.78 -11.74
N ALA A 47 -16.44 -19.00 -10.70
CA ALA A 47 -17.78 -18.96 -10.13
C ALA A 47 -18.80 -18.31 -11.06
N SER A 48 -18.43 -17.22 -11.73
CA SER A 48 -19.30 -16.49 -12.65
C SER A 48 -19.70 -17.31 -13.87
N VAL A 49 -18.75 -18.06 -14.45
CA VAL A 49 -19.03 -18.94 -15.60
C VAL A 49 -20.03 -20.04 -15.23
N LEU A 50 -19.88 -20.65 -14.03
CA LEU A 50 -20.84 -21.65 -13.54
C LEU A 50 -22.24 -21.05 -13.31
N MET A 51 -22.33 -19.88 -12.68
CA MET A 51 -23.62 -19.22 -12.43
C MET A 51 -24.30 -18.74 -13.71
N MET A 52 -23.53 -18.33 -14.73
CA MET A 52 -24.07 -18.01 -16.06
C MET A 52 -24.66 -19.26 -16.75
N GLY A 53 -24.08 -20.44 -16.53
CA GLY A 53 -24.61 -21.71 -17.02
C GLY A 53 -26.01 -22.04 -16.48
N PHE A 54 -26.37 -21.53 -15.30
CA PHE A 54 -27.68 -21.72 -14.68
C PHE A 54 -28.66 -20.54 -14.86
N ALA A 55 -28.32 -19.54 -15.70
CA ALA A 55 -29.09 -18.30 -15.84
C ALA A 55 -30.43 -18.43 -16.62
N GLY A 56 -30.81 -19.64 -17.08
CA GLY A 56 -32.01 -19.89 -17.89
C GLY A 56 -33.35 -19.97 -17.13
N SER A 57 -33.32 -20.08 -15.80
CA SER A 57 -34.53 -20.11 -14.95
C SER A 57 -34.80 -18.73 -14.35
N GLN A 58 -36.07 -18.29 -14.35
CA GLN A 58 -36.48 -16.98 -13.79
C GLN A 58 -36.12 -16.82 -12.30
N TRP A 59 -35.95 -17.93 -11.58
CA TRP A 59 -35.54 -17.93 -10.17
C TRP A 59 -34.02 -17.78 -9.97
N THR A 60 -33.21 -18.21 -10.95
CA THR A 60 -31.73 -18.13 -10.90
C THR A 60 -31.19 -16.87 -11.58
N LYS A 61 -32.01 -16.21 -12.41
CA LYS A 61 -31.64 -15.02 -13.17
C LYS A 61 -31.15 -13.86 -12.30
N ASP A 62 -31.80 -13.63 -11.16
CA ASP A 62 -31.37 -12.58 -10.20
C ASP A 62 -30.03 -12.89 -9.54
N TYR A 63 -29.70 -14.17 -9.35
CA TYR A 63 -28.41 -14.58 -8.80
C TYR A 63 -27.29 -14.45 -9.83
N ALA A 64 -27.56 -14.81 -11.09
CA ALA A 64 -26.62 -14.64 -12.19
C ALA A 64 -26.28 -13.16 -12.43
N LEU A 65 -27.26 -12.26 -12.37
CA LEU A 65 -27.05 -10.81 -12.54
C LEU A 65 -26.12 -10.22 -11.47
N LYS A 66 -26.32 -10.57 -10.20
CA LYS A 66 -25.42 -10.14 -9.11
C LYS A 66 -24.01 -10.69 -9.28
N THR A 67 -23.89 -11.94 -9.74
CA THR A 67 -22.59 -12.57 -9.97
C THR A 67 -21.81 -11.90 -11.12
N ILE A 68 -22.49 -11.42 -12.16
CA ILE A 68 -21.87 -10.61 -13.23
C ILE A 68 -21.45 -9.23 -12.73
N GLN A 69 -22.31 -8.54 -11.97
CA GLN A 69 -21.95 -7.24 -11.38
C GLN A 69 -20.72 -7.35 -10.47
N TYR A 70 -20.67 -8.40 -9.65
CA TYR A 70 -19.52 -8.68 -8.80
C TYR A 70 -18.26 -8.96 -9.64
N ALA A 71 -18.35 -9.79 -10.69
CA ALA A 71 -17.22 -10.06 -11.58
C ALA A 71 -16.67 -8.79 -12.24
N VAL A 72 -17.54 -7.87 -12.67
CA VAL A 72 -17.14 -6.57 -13.22
C VAL A 72 -16.45 -5.71 -12.17
N SER A 73 -16.92 -5.71 -10.92
CA SER A 73 -16.29 -4.97 -9.82
C SER A 73 -14.87 -5.47 -9.50
N VAL A 74 -14.67 -6.79 -9.51
CA VAL A 74 -13.36 -7.42 -9.29
C VAL A 74 -12.44 -7.21 -10.48
N GLY A 75 -12.96 -7.26 -11.72
CA GLY A 75 -12.20 -6.92 -12.93
C GLY A 75 -11.69 -5.47 -12.90
N ALA A 76 -12.53 -4.52 -12.50
CA ALA A 76 -12.12 -3.13 -12.35
C ALA A 76 -11.04 -2.95 -11.29
N LYS A 77 -11.15 -3.58 -10.11
CA LYS A 77 -10.11 -3.56 -9.06
C LYS A 77 -8.73 -3.92 -9.63
N ILE A 78 -8.66 -4.97 -10.44
CA ILE A 78 -7.40 -5.50 -10.99
C ILE A 78 -6.88 -4.61 -12.11
N PHE A 79 -7.76 -4.06 -12.94
CA PHE A 79 -7.39 -3.09 -13.98
C PHE A 79 -6.68 -1.87 -13.37
N ILE A 80 -7.20 -1.35 -12.27
CA ILE A 80 -6.60 -0.24 -11.55
C ILE A 80 -5.31 -0.63 -10.84
N LEU A 81 -5.25 -1.80 -10.21
CA LEU A 81 -3.99 -2.30 -9.63
C LEU A 81 -2.90 -2.41 -10.69
N GLN A 82 -3.24 -2.84 -11.91
CA GLN A 82 -2.30 -2.91 -13.03
C GLN A 82 -1.84 -1.51 -13.50
N LEU A 83 -2.75 -0.53 -13.51
CA LEU A 83 -2.42 0.86 -13.85
C LEU A 83 -1.47 1.47 -12.80
N ILE A 84 -1.77 1.28 -11.51
CA ILE A 84 -0.89 1.71 -10.41
C ILE A 84 0.48 1.02 -10.51
N ALA A 85 0.51 -0.29 -10.81
CA ALA A 85 1.75 -1.03 -10.93
C ALA A 85 2.62 -0.50 -12.08
N GLY A 86 2.00 -0.14 -13.21
CA GLY A 86 2.68 0.53 -14.32
C GLY A 86 3.25 1.89 -13.91
N LEU A 87 2.48 2.70 -13.18
CA LEU A 87 2.90 4.01 -12.68
C LEU A 87 4.04 3.90 -11.64
N GLY A 88 4.03 2.85 -10.83
CA GLY A 88 5.10 2.57 -9.88
C GLY A 88 6.46 2.30 -10.53
N LEU A 89 6.49 1.66 -11.71
CA LEU A 89 7.72 1.47 -12.47
C LEU A 89 8.30 2.78 -12.99
N THR A 90 7.43 3.70 -13.44
CA THR A 90 7.84 5.04 -13.89
C THR A 90 8.47 5.84 -12.76
N PHE A 91 7.88 5.79 -11.55
CA PHE A 91 8.47 6.44 -10.37
C PHE A 91 9.84 5.88 -10.01
N ILE A 92 10.04 4.55 -10.10
CA ILE A 92 11.35 3.95 -9.86
C ILE A 92 12.39 4.47 -10.87
N GLN A 93 12.02 4.62 -12.14
CA GLN A 93 12.92 5.13 -13.18
C GLN A 93 13.27 6.61 -12.98
N GLU A 94 12.32 7.42 -12.55
CA GLU A 94 12.51 8.84 -12.24
C GLU A 94 13.48 9.02 -11.05
N TRP A 95 13.35 8.16 -10.03
CA TRP A 95 14.27 8.09 -8.90
C TRP A 95 15.67 7.59 -9.26
N ALA A 96 15.78 6.59 -10.14
CA ALA A 96 17.07 6.11 -10.61
C ALA A 96 17.88 7.20 -11.33
N THR A 97 17.18 8.18 -11.92
CA THR A 97 17.79 9.30 -12.67
C THR A 97 18.14 10.49 -11.77
N GLY A 98 17.44 10.68 -10.64
CA GLY A 98 17.65 11.78 -9.69
C GLY A 98 18.78 11.60 -8.66
N PHE A 99 19.62 10.57 -8.81
CA PHE A 99 20.61 10.18 -7.80
C PHE A 99 21.80 11.16 -7.72
N ASN A 100 21.71 12.17 -6.85
CA ASN A 100 22.86 12.97 -6.41
C ASN A 100 23.19 12.64 -4.95
N VAL A 101 24.44 12.25 -4.72
CA VAL A 101 24.94 11.56 -3.51
C VAL A 101 25.15 12.50 -2.30
N GLU A 102 24.87 13.80 -2.44
CA GLU A 102 25.26 14.81 -1.45
C GLU A 102 24.17 15.29 -0.49
N ASP A 103 22.90 14.87 -0.65
CA ASP A 103 21.79 15.48 0.11
C ASP A 103 20.97 14.47 0.93
N ASN A 104 21.04 14.59 2.26
CA ASN A 104 20.26 13.81 3.23
C ASN A 104 18.74 14.00 3.08
N VAL A 105 18.32 15.13 2.48
CA VAL A 105 16.91 15.43 2.16
C VAL A 105 16.32 14.45 1.13
N SER A 106 17.14 13.97 0.19
CA SER A 106 16.70 13.03 -0.84
C SER A 106 16.35 11.66 -0.27
N LEU A 107 17.00 11.23 0.82
CA LEU A 107 16.70 9.95 1.48
C LEU A 107 15.32 9.96 2.17
N VAL A 108 14.97 11.05 2.85
CA VAL A 108 13.65 11.21 3.48
C VAL A 108 12.53 11.30 2.44
N GLY A 109 12.77 11.98 1.31
CA GLY A 109 11.84 12.03 0.18
C GLY A 109 11.54 10.64 -0.40
N MET A 110 12.53 9.75 -0.40
CA MET A 110 12.44 8.39 -0.96
C MET A 110 11.54 7.49 -0.12
N ILE A 111 11.72 7.55 1.20
CA ILE A 111 10.87 6.83 2.16
C ILE A 111 9.44 7.38 2.10
N GLY A 112 9.28 8.71 2.07
CA GLY A 112 7.97 9.36 1.98
C GLY A 112 7.21 8.96 0.71
N CYS A 113 7.88 8.96 -0.45
CA CYS A 113 7.26 8.60 -1.72
C CYS A 113 6.88 7.11 -1.77
N SER A 114 7.73 6.21 -1.24
CA SER A 114 7.41 4.78 -1.16
C SER A 114 6.17 4.50 -0.30
N VAL A 115 6.02 5.20 0.83
CA VAL A 115 4.84 5.08 1.70
C VAL A 115 3.59 5.63 1.02
N VAL A 116 3.70 6.76 0.31
CA VAL A 116 2.58 7.32 -0.46
C VAL A 116 2.15 6.37 -1.57
N LEU A 117 3.09 5.78 -2.30
CA LEU A 117 2.82 4.81 -3.35
C LEU A 117 2.14 3.55 -2.81
N LEU A 118 2.58 3.06 -1.64
CA LEU A 118 1.93 1.96 -0.93
C LEU A 118 0.51 2.33 -0.50
N ALA A 119 0.29 3.54 0.02
CA ALA A 119 -1.03 4.02 0.41
C ALA A 119 -1.99 4.15 -0.78
N LEU A 120 -1.53 4.68 -1.91
CA LEU A 120 -2.30 4.79 -3.15
C LEU A 120 -2.69 3.42 -3.70
N THR A 121 -1.75 2.46 -3.69
CA THR A 121 -2.02 1.08 -4.13
C THR A 121 -3.12 0.40 -3.32
N LYS A 122 -3.35 0.82 -2.06
CA LYS A 122 -4.43 0.30 -1.21
C LYS A 122 -5.75 1.02 -1.38
N ILE A 123 -5.72 2.36 -1.36
CA ILE A 123 -6.94 3.16 -1.29
C ILE A 123 -7.67 3.20 -2.62
N VAL A 124 -6.93 3.24 -3.74
CA VAL A 124 -7.53 3.42 -5.07
C VAL A 124 -8.35 2.19 -5.51
N PRO A 125 -7.88 0.94 -5.34
CA PRO A 125 -8.69 -0.24 -5.69
C PRO A 125 -9.94 -0.43 -4.82
N ASP A 126 -9.86 -0.07 -3.53
CA ASP A 126 -10.99 -0.17 -2.60
C ASP A 126 -12.08 0.86 -2.92
N MET A 127 -11.67 2.08 -3.29
CA MET A 127 -12.60 3.13 -3.70
C MET A 127 -13.40 2.72 -4.94
N LEU A 128 -12.76 2.03 -5.90
CA LEU A 128 -13.40 1.62 -7.16
C LEU A 128 -14.33 0.41 -7.00
N GLN A 129 -13.99 -0.53 -6.11
CA GLN A 129 -14.94 -1.57 -5.70
C GLN A 129 -16.18 -0.98 -5.04
N GLY A 130 -16.03 0.07 -4.22
CA GLY A 130 -17.14 0.78 -3.58
C GLY A 130 -18.05 1.51 -4.57
N VAL A 131 -17.46 2.14 -5.60
CA VAL A 131 -18.20 2.79 -6.69
C VAL A 131 -19.08 1.79 -7.42
N ILE A 132 -18.53 0.63 -7.79
CA ILE A 132 -19.21 -0.36 -8.64
C ILE A 132 -20.28 -1.14 -7.87
N ASN A 133 -20.07 -1.39 -6.57
CA ASN A 133 -21.06 -2.06 -5.73
C ASN A 133 -22.12 -1.11 -5.12
N GLY A 134 -22.11 0.18 -5.49
CA GLY A 134 -23.15 1.12 -5.09
C GLY A 134 -23.12 1.55 -3.62
N SER A 135 -22.07 1.19 -2.86
CA SER A 135 -21.84 1.78 -1.54
C SER A 135 -21.28 3.17 -1.75
N SER A 136 -22.07 4.19 -1.42
CA SER A 136 -21.69 5.60 -1.40
C SER A 136 -20.19 5.81 -1.19
N ILE A 137 -19.55 6.36 -2.22
CA ILE A 137 -18.22 6.97 -2.21
C ILE A 137 -18.24 8.02 -1.11
N GLY A 138 -17.92 7.62 0.12
CA GLY A 138 -18.35 8.42 1.25
C GLY A 138 -18.29 7.70 2.58
N SER A 139 -17.21 7.01 2.87
CA SER A 139 -16.77 7.05 4.27
C SER A 139 -15.26 7.14 4.28
N GLY A 140 -14.77 8.26 4.79
CA GLY A 140 -13.37 8.43 5.15
C GLY A 140 -12.91 7.42 6.20
N ALA A 141 -13.64 6.35 6.53
CA ALA A 141 -13.27 5.35 7.53
C ALA A 141 -11.92 4.69 7.25
N ALA A 142 -11.56 4.44 5.98
CA ALA A 142 -10.24 3.94 5.61
C ALA A 142 -9.13 4.98 5.85
N LEU A 143 -9.36 6.23 5.46
CA LEU A 143 -8.41 7.33 5.67
C LEU A 143 -8.28 7.69 7.16
N THR A 144 -9.40 7.72 7.89
CA THR A 144 -9.47 8.02 9.31
C THR A 144 -8.91 6.87 10.14
N SER A 145 -9.08 5.60 9.75
CA SER A 145 -8.42 4.48 10.42
C SER A 145 -6.91 4.45 10.16
N ALA A 146 -6.47 4.76 8.94
CA ALA A 146 -5.05 4.92 8.63
C ALA A 146 -4.43 6.11 9.39
N LEU A 147 -5.09 7.27 9.42
CA LEU A 147 -4.66 8.43 10.21
C LEU A 147 -4.67 8.13 11.71
N ARG A 148 -5.64 7.37 12.22
CA ARG A 148 -5.68 6.94 13.63
C ARG A 148 -4.59 5.93 13.95
N ALA A 149 -4.26 5.02 13.04
CA ALA A 149 -3.15 4.08 13.21
C ALA A 149 -1.80 4.81 13.21
N VAL A 150 -1.61 5.77 12.30
CA VAL A 150 -0.42 6.63 12.27
C VAL A 150 -0.35 7.53 13.50
N ALA A 151 -1.47 8.15 13.90
CA ALA A 151 -1.54 8.97 15.11
C ALA A 151 -1.34 8.15 16.39
N ALA A 152 -1.81 6.89 16.43
CA ALA A 152 -1.55 5.98 17.54
C ALA A 152 -0.10 5.49 17.55
N ALA A 153 0.53 5.30 16.38
CA ALA A 153 1.94 4.96 16.28
C ALA A 153 2.84 6.14 16.69
N THR A 154 2.51 7.37 16.30
CA THR A 154 3.25 8.58 16.71
C THR A 154 2.98 8.95 18.16
N ALA A 155 1.75 8.79 18.67
CA ALA A 155 1.43 8.96 20.08
C ALA A 155 2.05 7.85 20.94
N GLY A 156 2.11 6.61 20.46
CA GLY A 156 2.80 5.50 21.12
C GLY A 156 4.31 5.68 21.13
N ALA A 157 4.89 6.22 20.06
CA ALA A 157 6.31 6.59 20.01
C ALA A 157 6.61 7.80 20.91
N ALA A 158 5.75 8.80 20.96
CA ALA A 158 5.88 9.96 21.85
C ALA A 158 5.67 9.59 23.32
N ALA A 159 4.72 8.70 23.63
CA ALA A 159 4.51 8.15 24.97
C ALA A 159 5.65 7.21 25.39
N GLY A 160 6.23 6.45 24.45
CA GLY A 160 7.42 5.64 24.69
C GLY A 160 8.67 6.49 24.94
N ALA A 161 8.85 7.60 24.21
CA ALA A 161 9.93 8.55 24.42
C ALA A 161 9.74 9.40 25.70
N ALA A 162 8.50 9.80 26.02
CA ALA A 162 8.16 10.47 27.28
C ALA A 162 8.33 9.52 28.48
N GLY A 163 7.93 8.25 28.35
CA GLY A 163 8.16 7.22 29.36
C GLY A 163 9.65 6.91 29.57
N ALA A 164 10.44 6.86 28.49
CA ALA A 164 11.89 6.67 28.57
C ALA A 164 12.64 7.88 29.16
N SER A 165 12.18 9.10 28.90
CA SER A 165 12.75 10.34 29.48
C SER A 165 12.36 10.55 30.95
N MET A 166 11.20 10.04 31.37
CA MET A 166 10.81 10.01 32.80
C MET A 166 11.52 8.88 33.56
N ALA A 167 11.76 7.73 32.91
CA ALA A 167 12.54 6.63 33.50
C ALA A 167 14.01 6.99 33.70
N THR A 168 14.61 7.76 32.78
CA THR A 168 16.00 8.26 32.93
C THR A 168 16.12 9.41 33.94
N LYS A 169 15.07 10.21 34.14
CA LYS A 169 15.02 11.21 35.23
C LYS A 169 14.70 10.63 36.61
N GLY A 170 14.06 9.46 36.70
CA GLY A 170 13.76 8.76 37.96
C GLY A 170 14.90 7.88 38.49
N ALA A 171 15.89 7.55 37.66
CA ALA A 171 17.04 6.72 38.04
C ALA A 171 18.29 7.54 38.45
N GLY A 172 18.16 8.87 38.59
CA GLY A 172 19.25 9.80 38.88
C GLY A 172 19.06 10.67 40.14
N ALA A 173 18.17 10.28 41.06
CA ALA A 173 17.96 10.94 42.35
C ALA A 173 18.00 9.91 43.49
#